data_AF-A0A662ITT9-F1
#
_entry.id   AF-A0A662ITT9-F1
#
_cell.length_a   1.000
_cell.length_b   1.000
_cell.length_c   1.000
_cell.angle_alpha   90.00
_cell.angle_beta   90.00
_cell.angle_gamma   90.00
#
_symmetry.space_group_name_H-M   'P 1'
#
loop_
_entity.id
_entity.type
_entity.pdbx_description
1 polymer ?
#
loop_
_entity_poly.entity_id
_entity_poly.type
_entity_poly.pdbx_seq_one_letter_code
_entity_poly.pdbx_strand_id
1 'polypeptide(L)'
;MSSMYTDQERLESLVQGRKAFVFVVDRYSWPIHRSRCFCGVKNPRGLGGFSGRYGLYADLMGIRHGDLIFFYQRRINEPPEERGFRGIYQVVSDPFFDSEDVGLEGYQFKVLGKCPHCYSTHPERGDWVCSNCGKPIGEGNHILPIRILIKPVVYFERPVDDNTAYIDRTEKGELWTMLFRKIFGPGRQRSVNPILPEEAARLIRLLLKVNKNKRGELQLQPYNPKSPRQIDLELGKGPRVDYEHQLIAWLMRNIDKSNKGILNDIVPREELEWFGNEVMYGIGGEKVDLLCLHRGENGVRYKATVFEVKKDTIREDSLRQIERYSYWVSQLVTANAEPKIYSLELQPVLLGHRVSGSVISKVKRWRTRTIVIPYPGGRCSVTIRAPIILRYWVRRGSINIERFL
;
A
#
# COMPACT_ATOMS: atom_id res chain seq x y z
N MET A 1 -23.84 16.74 -23.46
CA MET A 1 -22.57 15.97 -23.48
C MET A 1 -21.34 16.75 -23.00
N SER A 2 -21.40 18.06 -22.74
CA SER A 2 -20.23 18.86 -22.34
C SER A 2 -19.93 18.92 -20.81
N SER A 3 -20.82 18.42 -19.93
CA SER A 3 -20.55 18.42 -18.46
C SER A 3 -19.91 17.11 -17.93
N MET A 4 -19.93 16.00 -18.68
CA MET A 4 -19.42 14.70 -18.21
C MET A 4 -17.90 14.64 -18.06
N TYR A 5 -17.16 15.31 -18.94
CA TYR A 5 -15.70 15.30 -18.91
C TYR A 5 -15.15 16.06 -17.69
N THR A 6 -15.79 17.17 -17.30
CA THR A 6 -15.30 18.04 -16.22
C THR A 6 -15.25 17.39 -14.84
N ASP A 7 -16.21 16.52 -14.51
CA ASP A 7 -16.32 15.90 -13.18
C ASP A 7 -15.39 14.69 -13.03
N GLN A 8 -15.24 13.90 -14.11
CA GLN A 8 -14.29 12.81 -14.18
C GLN A 8 -12.85 13.34 -14.14
N GLU A 9 -12.51 14.32 -14.98
CA GLU A 9 -11.18 14.95 -14.99
C GLU A 9 -10.83 15.55 -13.63
N ARG A 10 -11.80 16.21 -12.97
CA ARG A 10 -11.61 16.73 -11.62
C ARG A 10 -11.30 15.63 -10.61
N LEU A 11 -12.02 14.51 -10.64
CA LEU A 11 -11.77 13.42 -9.69
C LEU A 11 -10.49 12.64 -10.01
N GLU A 12 -10.17 12.41 -11.28
CA GLU A 12 -8.90 11.82 -11.67
C GLU A 12 -7.70 12.71 -11.32
N SER A 13 -7.86 14.04 -11.39
CA SER A 13 -6.83 14.98 -10.94
C SER A 13 -6.48 14.82 -9.46
N LEU A 14 -7.38 14.26 -8.64
CA LEU A 14 -7.09 13.95 -7.23
C LEU A 14 -5.97 12.92 -7.07
N VAL A 15 -5.73 12.08 -8.08
CA VAL A 15 -4.64 11.10 -8.07
C VAL A 15 -3.29 11.79 -8.29
N GLN A 16 -3.27 12.95 -8.97
CA GLN A 16 -2.02 13.66 -9.22
C GLN A 16 -1.41 14.15 -7.90
N GLY A 17 -0.18 13.71 -7.63
CA GLY A 17 0.55 14.03 -6.41
C GLY A 17 0.00 13.36 -5.13
N ARG A 18 -0.88 12.35 -5.26
CA ARG A 18 -1.43 11.63 -4.10
C ARG A 18 -1.32 10.12 -4.29
N LYS A 19 -1.00 9.42 -3.21
CA LYS A 19 -1.05 7.95 -3.21
C LYS A 19 -2.47 7.50 -2.93
N ALA A 20 -2.77 6.26 -3.30
CA ALA A 20 -4.06 5.64 -3.02
C ALA A 20 -3.88 4.29 -2.33
N PHE A 21 -4.79 3.99 -1.41
CA PHE A 21 -4.79 2.76 -0.64
C PHE A 21 -6.16 2.10 -0.67
N VAL A 22 -6.16 0.77 -0.71
CA VAL A 22 -7.37 -0.05 -0.56
C VAL A 22 -7.41 -0.63 0.85
N PHE A 23 -8.47 -0.31 1.59
CA PHE A 23 -8.77 -0.88 2.91
C PHE A 23 -9.83 -1.96 2.81
N VAL A 24 -9.55 -3.14 3.35
CA VAL A 24 -10.50 -4.26 3.34
C VAL A 24 -11.46 -4.15 4.52
N VAL A 25 -12.75 -4.15 4.21
CA VAL A 25 -13.87 -4.17 5.17
C VAL A 25 -14.84 -5.29 4.81
N ASP A 26 -15.86 -5.48 5.63
CA ASP A 26 -17.01 -6.34 5.33
C ASP A 26 -18.32 -5.61 5.61
N ARG A 27 -19.43 -6.30 5.37
CA ARG A 27 -20.79 -5.79 5.56
C ARG A 27 -21.08 -5.24 6.94
N TYR A 28 -20.40 -5.73 7.97
CA TYR A 28 -20.62 -5.34 9.36
C TYR A 28 -19.82 -4.09 9.72
N SER A 29 -18.57 -4.04 9.27
CA SER A 29 -17.68 -2.94 9.60
C SER A 29 -17.79 -1.75 8.65
N TRP A 30 -18.21 -1.97 7.40
CA TRP A 30 -18.28 -0.93 6.36
C TRP A 30 -19.15 0.28 6.75
N PRO A 31 -20.41 0.13 7.21
CA PRO A 31 -21.25 1.28 7.57
C PRO A 31 -20.62 2.15 8.64
N ILE A 32 -19.94 1.53 9.62
CA ILE A 32 -19.27 2.22 10.72
C ILE A 32 -18.08 3.02 10.19
N HIS A 33 -17.16 2.40 9.44
CA HIS A 33 -15.99 3.10 8.88
C HIS A 33 -16.38 4.30 8.02
N ARG A 34 -17.35 4.10 7.12
CA ARG A 34 -17.88 5.13 6.22
C ARG A 34 -18.49 6.30 7.00
N SER A 35 -19.48 6.04 7.85
CA SER A 35 -20.27 7.09 8.51
C SER A 35 -19.52 7.73 9.68
N ARG A 36 -18.62 7.01 10.33
CA ARG A 36 -17.78 7.52 11.42
C ARG A 36 -16.43 8.07 10.93
N CYS A 37 -16.19 8.10 9.62
CA CYS A 37 -15.04 8.78 9.01
C CYS A 37 -13.67 8.31 9.54
N PHE A 38 -13.47 6.98 9.63
CA PHE A 38 -12.16 6.40 9.93
C PHE A 38 -11.95 5.08 9.19
N CYS A 39 -10.68 4.65 9.09
CA CYS A 39 -10.29 3.30 8.71
C CYS A 39 -9.70 2.59 9.91
N GLY A 40 -10.16 1.38 10.22
CA GLY A 40 -9.64 0.54 11.30
C GLY A 40 -8.92 -0.69 10.74
N VAL A 41 -7.81 -1.06 11.35
CA VAL A 41 -7.07 -2.29 11.04
C VAL A 41 -6.69 -3.06 12.30
N LYS A 42 -6.49 -4.36 12.13
CA LYS A 42 -6.12 -5.29 13.20
C LYS A 42 -4.77 -4.95 13.80
N ASN A 43 -4.48 -5.38 15.02
CA ASN A 43 -3.14 -5.34 15.62
C ASN A 43 -2.54 -6.76 15.75
N PRO A 44 -1.86 -7.28 14.73
CA PRO A 44 -1.37 -8.65 14.72
C PRO A 44 -0.49 -8.98 15.94
N ARG A 45 -0.65 -10.20 16.45
CA ARG A 45 0.23 -10.77 17.50
C ARG A 45 1.60 -11.11 16.96
N GLY A 46 1.62 -11.77 15.80
CA GLY A 46 2.86 -12.18 15.14
C GLY A 46 3.71 -10.96 14.84
N LEU A 47 4.95 -10.95 15.31
CA LEU A 47 5.85 -9.81 15.14
C LEU A 47 6.34 -9.72 13.69
N GLY A 48 6.78 -10.85 13.11
CA GLY A 48 7.36 -10.91 11.76
C GLY A 48 6.40 -11.40 10.66
N GLY A 49 6.82 -11.20 9.41
CA GLY A 49 6.14 -11.71 8.22
C GLY A 49 5.15 -10.73 7.58
N PHE A 50 4.64 -11.13 6.41
CA PHE A 50 3.84 -10.29 5.52
C PHE A 50 2.50 -9.83 6.12
N SER A 51 1.87 -10.70 6.93
CA SER A 51 0.66 -10.43 7.73
C SER A 51 0.96 -10.19 9.22
N GLY A 52 2.25 -10.07 9.57
CA GLY A 52 2.71 -9.75 10.90
C GLY A 52 2.57 -8.25 11.21
N ARG A 53 2.80 -7.89 12.48
CA ARG A 53 2.67 -6.53 13.00
C ARG A 53 3.49 -5.55 12.17
N TYR A 54 4.77 -5.86 11.93
CA TYR A 54 5.65 -4.95 11.20
C TYR A 54 5.33 -4.86 9.71
N GLY A 55 4.74 -5.90 9.11
CA GLY A 55 4.24 -5.83 7.73
C GLY A 55 3.07 -4.87 7.61
N LEU A 56 2.11 -4.96 8.52
CA LEU A 56 1.01 -3.99 8.58
C LEU A 56 1.52 -2.58 8.89
N TYR A 57 2.49 -2.44 9.79
CA TYR A 57 3.07 -1.13 10.09
C TYR A 57 3.75 -0.54 8.86
N ALA A 58 4.42 -1.36 8.02
CA ALA A 58 4.98 -0.87 6.77
C ALA A 58 3.91 -0.31 5.84
N ASP A 59 2.76 -0.98 5.71
CA ASP A 59 1.64 -0.48 4.90
C ASP A 59 1.13 0.87 5.43
N LEU A 60 0.94 0.97 6.74
CA LEU A 60 0.41 2.18 7.38
C LEU A 60 1.41 3.34 7.36
N MET A 61 2.69 3.06 7.56
CA MET A 61 3.74 4.08 7.59
C MET A 61 3.97 4.74 6.23
N GLY A 62 3.43 4.18 5.14
CA GLY A 62 3.42 4.82 3.82
C GLY A 62 2.34 5.88 3.63
N ILE A 63 1.33 5.91 4.51
CA ILE A 63 0.18 6.80 4.37
C ILE A 63 0.55 8.21 4.82
N ARG A 64 0.07 9.21 4.09
CA ARG A 64 0.24 10.64 4.35
C ARG A 64 -1.11 11.34 4.36
N HIS A 65 -1.17 12.47 5.05
CA HIS A 65 -2.27 13.41 4.91
C HIS A 65 -2.53 13.71 3.44
N GLY A 66 -3.80 13.66 3.05
CA GLY A 66 -4.23 13.93 1.70
C GLY A 66 -4.28 12.71 0.79
N ASP A 67 -3.62 11.60 1.11
CA ASP A 67 -3.72 10.36 0.33
C ASP A 67 -5.18 9.89 0.22
N LEU A 68 -5.46 9.16 -0.87
CA LEU A 68 -6.79 8.65 -1.16
C LEU A 68 -6.99 7.26 -0.56
N ILE A 69 -8.22 6.99 -0.13
CA ILE A 69 -8.65 5.67 0.33
C ILE A 69 -9.87 5.22 -0.46
N PHE A 70 -9.80 3.96 -0.89
CA PHE A 70 -10.93 3.17 -1.38
C PHE A 70 -11.18 2.03 -0.38
N PHE A 71 -12.43 1.69 -0.16
CA PHE A 71 -12.76 0.49 0.60
C PHE A 71 -13.03 -0.68 -0.33
N TYR A 72 -12.59 -1.88 0.03
CA TYR A 72 -13.00 -3.11 -0.62
C TYR A 72 -13.84 -3.92 0.37
N GLN A 73 -15.14 -4.02 0.11
CA GLN A 73 -16.06 -4.85 0.89
C GLN A 73 -15.92 -6.30 0.43
N ARG A 74 -15.37 -7.15 1.29
CA ARG A 74 -15.23 -8.60 1.03
C ARG A 74 -16.56 -9.32 1.15
N ARG A 75 -16.65 -10.50 0.54
CA ARG A 75 -17.82 -11.38 0.58
C ARG A 75 -18.11 -11.89 2.00
N ILE A 76 -19.27 -11.56 2.56
CA ILE A 76 -19.89 -12.28 3.69
C ILE A 76 -21.36 -12.52 3.40
N ASN A 77 -21.65 -13.66 2.74
CA ASN A 77 -23.02 -14.10 2.42
C ASN A 77 -23.86 -13.06 1.64
N GLU A 78 -23.21 -12.12 0.96
CA GLU A 78 -23.85 -11.11 0.11
C GLU A 78 -23.74 -11.48 -1.37
N PRO A 79 -24.68 -11.00 -2.20
CA PRO A 79 -24.57 -11.10 -3.65
C PRO A 79 -23.28 -10.47 -4.20
N PRO A 80 -22.68 -11.01 -5.27
CA PRO A 80 -21.47 -10.45 -5.87
C PRO A 80 -21.55 -8.96 -6.25
N GLU A 81 -22.72 -8.48 -6.63
CA GLU A 81 -23.03 -7.11 -7.05
C GLU A 81 -23.13 -6.11 -5.89
N GLU A 82 -23.26 -6.60 -4.65
CA GLU A 82 -23.34 -5.76 -3.45
C GLU A 82 -21.99 -5.61 -2.73
N ARG A 83 -20.94 -6.22 -3.27
CA ARG A 83 -19.59 -6.17 -2.71
C ARG A 83 -18.58 -5.59 -3.70
N GLY A 84 -17.35 -5.35 -3.25
CA GLY A 84 -16.29 -4.78 -4.08
C GLY A 84 -15.85 -3.38 -3.63
N PHE A 85 -15.33 -2.59 -4.57
CA PHE A 85 -14.72 -1.30 -4.28
C PHE A 85 -15.75 -0.20 -4.04
N ARG A 86 -15.54 0.62 -3.02
CA ARG A 86 -16.50 1.61 -2.54
C ARG A 86 -15.84 2.92 -2.13
N GLY A 87 -16.49 4.00 -2.59
CA GLY A 87 -16.24 5.39 -2.17
C GLY A 87 -14.84 5.91 -2.47
N ILE A 88 -14.68 7.22 -2.32
CA ILE A 88 -13.40 7.91 -2.40
C ILE A 88 -13.29 8.75 -1.13
N TYR A 89 -12.26 8.49 -0.35
CA TYR A 89 -12.00 9.18 0.91
C TYR A 89 -10.61 9.79 0.88
N GLN A 90 -10.40 10.81 1.71
CA GLN A 90 -9.12 11.47 1.87
C GLN A 90 -8.64 11.28 3.31
N VAL A 91 -7.36 10.93 3.48
CA VAL A 91 -6.71 10.81 4.78
C VAL A 91 -6.55 12.18 5.43
N VAL A 92 -6.94 12.29 6.71
CA VAL A 92 -6.86 13.52 7.51
C VAL A 92 -6.20 13.33 8.86
N SER A 93 -5.54 12.20 9.10
CA SER A 93 -4.64 12.01 10.24
C SER A 93 -3.49 11.07 9.89
N ASP A 94 -2.42 11.12 10.66
CA ASP A 94 -1.48 10.01 10.74
C ASP A 94 -2.16 8.75 11.32
N PRO A 95 -1.64 7.54 11.06
CA PRO A 95 -2.08 6.33 11.74
C PRO A 95 -1.80 6.38 13.25
N PHE A 96 -2.79 6.00 14.06
CA PHE A 96 -2.70 6.00 15.51
C PHE A 96 -3.34 4.75 16.12
N PHE A 97 -3.09 4.55 17.40
CA PHE A 97 -3.68 3.50 18.21
C PHE A 97 -4.77 4.07 19.09
N ASP A 98 -5.91 3.40 19.15
CA ASP A 98 -7.05 3.75 19.98
C ASP A 98 -7.83 2.50 20.41
N SER A 99 -8.13 2.38 21.71
CA SER A 99 -8.80 1.22 22.27
C SER A 99 -10.29 1.43 22.57
N GLU A 100 -10.85 2.57 22.18
CA GLU A 100 -12.28 2.87 22.36
C GLU A 100 -13.15 2.17 21.31
N ASP A 101 -14.30 1.64 21.70
CA ASP A 101 -15.25 1.05 20.76
C ASP A 101 -16.00 2.13 19.98
N VAL A 102 -16.28 1.85 18.70
CA VAL A 102 -17.02 2.74 17.81
C VAL A 102 -18.23 2.01 17.25
N GLY A 103 -19.42 2.53 17.57
CA GLY A 103 -20.70 2.08 17.01
C GLY A 103 -21.31 3.11 16.08
N LEU A 104 -22.50 2.82 15.57
CA LEU A 104 -23.34 3.76 14.84
C LEU A 104 -24.76 3.68 15.43
N GLU A 105 -25.41 4.82 15.62
CA GLU A 105 -26.78 4.87 16.14
C GLU A 105 -27.72 4.06 15.24
N GLY A 106 -28.60 3.25 15.84
CA GLY A 106 -29.51 2.36 15.10
C GLY A 106 -28.82 1.18 14.41
N TYR A 107 -27.52 0.97 14.61
CA TYR A 107 -26.77 -0.14 14.01
C TYR A 107 -26.22 -1.08 15.09
N GLN A 108 -26.51 -2.38 14.94
CA GLN A 108 -26.25 -3.37 16.00
C GLN A 108 -24.76 -3.73 16.17
N PHE A 109 -23.94 -3.54 15.14
CA PHE A 109 -22.53 -3.95 15.16
C PHE A 109 -21.60 -2.82 15.62
N LYS A 110 -20.40 -3.20 16.07
CA LYS A 110 -19.37 -2.28 16.54
C LYS A 110 -18.01 -2.61 15.95
N VAL A 111 -17.20 -1.58 15.74
CA VAL A 111 -15.75 -1.70 15.62
C VAL A 111 -15.16 -1.55 17.01
N LEU A 112 -14.67 -2.65 17.57
CA LEU A 112 -14.09 -2.69 18.90
C LEU A 112 -12.66 -2.16 18.89
N GLY A 113 -12.26 -1.44 19.93
CA GLY A 113 -10.85 -1.12 20.17
C GLY A 113 -10.11 -2.20 20.94
N LYS A 114 -10.83 -3.05 21.67
CA LYS A 114 -10.27 -4.16 22.46
C LYS A 114 -11.30 -5.25 22.72
N CYS A 115 -10.85 -6.42 23.14
CA CYS A 115 -11.74 -7.49 23.56
C CYS A 115 -12.53 -7.08 24.81
N PRO A 116 -13.87 -7.26 24.85
CA PRO A 116 -14.69 -6.88 25.99
C PRO A 116 -14.44 -7.74 27.24
N HIS A 117 -13.81 -8.92 27.09
CA HIS A 117 -13.61 -9.87 28.18
C HIS A 117 -12.22 -9.82 28.82
N CYS A 118 -11.18 -9.52 28.03
CA CYS A 118 -9.79 -9.55 28.50
C CYS A 118 -9.00 -8.31 28.13
N TYR A 119 -9.64 -7.31 27.52
CA TYR A 119 -9.06 -6.02 27.13
C TYR A 119 -7.86 -6.09 26.16
N SER A 120 -7.56 -7.27 25.63
CA SER A 120 -6.57 -7.46 24.57
C SER A 120 -6.98 -6.70 23.31
N THR A 121 -6.03 -5.99 22.71
CA THR A 121 -6.20 -5.25 21.46
C THR A 121 -5.83 -6.08 20.23
N HIS A 122 -5.41 -7.32 20.44
CA HIS A 122 -5.18 -8.27 19.37
C HIS A 122 -6.49 -8.70 18.70
N PRO A 123 -6.44 -9.00 17.39
CA PRO A 123 -7.63 -9.26 16.60
C PRO A 123 -8.40 -10.49 17.05
N GLU A 124 -9.62 -10.59 16.56
CA GLU A 124 -10.39 -11.82 16.53
C GLU A 124 -9.82 -12.84 15.52
N ARG A 125 -10.05 -14.13 15.80
CA ARG A 125 -9.89 -15.25 14.85
C ARG A 125 -11.24 -15.52 14.16
N GLY A 126 -11.35 -16.64 13.44
CA GLY A 126 -12.64 -17.10 12.89
C GLY A 126 -13.74 -17.11 13.95
N ASP A 127 -14.99 -16.95 13.49
CA ASP A 127 -16.21 -16.97 14.31
C ASP A 127 -16.27 -15.90 15.41
N TRP A 128 -15.61 -14.75 15.17
CA TRP A 128 -15.61 -13.60 16.09
C TRP A 128 -15.20 -14.00 17.51
N VAL A 129 -14.14 -14.79 17.61
CA VAL A 129 -13.54 -15.20 18.89
C VAL A 129 -12.25 -14.44 19.14
N CYS A 130 -12.08 -13.91 20.35
CA CYS A 130 -10.86 -13.20 20.73
C CYS A 130 -9.64 -14.13 20.62
N SER A 131 -8.60 -13.71 19.88
CA SER A 131 -7.36 -14.48 19.74
C SER A 131 -6.56 -14.65 21.04
N ASN A 132 -6.92 -13.91 22.10
CA ASN A 132 -6.28 -13.95 23.42
C ASN A 132 -6.91 -14.96 24.36
N CYS A 133 -8.18 -14.73 24.70
CA CYS A 133 -8.86 -15.45 25.78
C CYS A 133 -9.86 -16.48 25.27
N GLY A 134 -10.02 -16.62 23.95
CA GLY A 134 -10.93 -17.61 23.36
C GLY A 134 -12.43 -17.32 23.57
N LYS A 135 -12.79 -16.15 24.11
CA LYS A 135 -14.19 -15.76 24.33
C LYS A 135 -14.78 -15.06 23.09
N PRO A 136 -16.07 -15.25 22.79
CA PRO A 136 -16.75 -14.59 21.68
C PRO A 136 -16.83 -13.08 21.92
N ILE A 137 -16.62 -12.28 20.87
CA ILE A 137 -16.67 -10.80 20.91
C ILE A 137 -17.97 -10.22 20.32
N GLY A 138 -18.90 -11.10 19.93
CA GLY A 138 -20.14 -10.77 19.24
C GLY A 138 -19.99 -10.92 17.72
N GLU A 139 -20.95 -11.59 17.10
CA GLU A 139 -21.00 -11.76 15.66
C GLU A 139 -20.99 -10.39 14.94
N GLY A 140 -20.18 -10.29 13.88
CA GLY A 140 -20.00 -9.07 13.10
C GLY A 140 -19.10 -7.99 13.73
N ASN A 141 -18.67 -8.15 14.99
CA ASN A 141 -17.77 -7.19 15.63
C ASN A 141 -16.31 -7.47 15.29
N HIS A 142 -15.51 -6.42 15.07
CA HIS A 142 -14.08 -6.56 14.74
C HIS A 142 -13.21 -5.76 15.70
N ILE A 143 -12.09 -6.35 16.18
CA ILE A 143 -11.11 -5.62 17.02
C ILE A 143 -10.10 -4.91 16.13
N LEU A 144 -10.29 -3.61 15.95
CA LEU A 144 -9.52 -2.74 15.04
C LEU A 144 -8.98 -1.50 15.79
N PRO A 145 -7.93 -1.69 16.62
CA PRO A 145 -7.40 -0.61 17.45
C PRO A 145 -6.50 0.38 16.69
N ILE A 146 -5.98 0.00 15.52
CA ILE A 146 -5.11 0.88 14.74
C ILE A 146 -5.99 1.61 13.74
N ARG A 147 -6.00 2.94 13.78
CA ARG A 147 -6.96 3.77 13.07
C ARG A 147 -6.30 4.91 12.31
N ILE A 148 -6.99 5.38 11.28
CA ILE A 148 -6.68 6.57 10.50
C ILE A 148 -7.98 7.33 10.32
N LEU A 149 -7.99 8.64 10.59
CA LEU A 149 -9.14 9.48 10.29
C LEU A 149 -9.17 9.81 8.80
N ILE A 150 -10.37 9.81 8.25
CA ILE A 150 -10.62 10.13 6.84
C ILE A 150 -11.74 11.17 6.74
N LYS A 151 -11.91 11.75 5.55
CA LYS A 151 -13.14 12.47 5.19
C LYS A 151 -13.63 11.98 3.83
N PRO A 152 -14.95 11.90 3.60
CA PRO A 152 -15.47 11.54 2.28
C PRO A 152 -15.11 12.63 1.27
N VAL A 153 -14.63 12.20 0.09
CA VAL A 153 -14.49 13.05 -1.09
C VAL A 153 -15.73 12.87 -1.96
N VAL A 154 -16.07 11.62 -2.26
CA VAL A 154 -17.31 11.24 -2.95
C VAL A 154 -17.81 9.92 -2.39
N TYR A 155 -19.10 9.86 -2.08
CA TYR A 155 -19.80 8.64 -1.74
C TYR A 155 -20.59 8.13 -2.95
N PHE A 156 -20.53 6.81 -3.15
CA PHE A 156 -21.22 6.09 -4.21
C PHE A 156 -22.02 4.96 -3.59
N GLU A 157 -23.31 4.86 -3.92
CA GLU A 157 -24.19 3.81 -3.39
C GLU A 157 -23.80 2.43 -3.90
N ARG A 158 -23.55 2.33 -5.21
CA ARG A 158 -23.21 1.06 -5.85
C ARG A 158 -21.70 0.85 -5.83
N PRO A 159 -21.22 -0.33 -5.38
CA PRO A 159 -19.81 -0.67 -5.46
C PRO A 159 -19.40 -0.95 -6.91
N VAL A 160 -18.10 -0.94 -7.17
CA VAL A 160 -17.53 -1.63 -8.33
C VAL A 160 -17.26 -3.06 -7.91
N ASP A 161 -18.07 -4.00 -8.41
CA ASP A 161 -17.91 -5.42 -8.13
C ASP A 161 -16.63 -5.99 -8.76
N ASP A 162 -16.32 -7.23 -8.40
CA ASP A 162 -15.09 -7.90 -8.83
C ASP A 162 -14.99 -8.09 -10.36
N ASN A 163 -16.07 -8.45 -11.03
CA ASN A 163 -16.04 -8.68 -12.48
C ASN A 163 -15.88 -7.35 -13.20
N THR A 164 -16.58 -6.31 -12.75
CA THR A 164 -16.39 -4.94 -13.27
C THR A 164 -14.98 -4.42 -13.00
N ALA A 165 -14.40 -4.71 -11.83
CA ALA A 165 -13.06 -4.25 -11.47
C ALA A 165 -11.95 -4.91 -12.31
N TYR A 166 -12.02 -6.24 -12.49
CA TYR A 166 -10.90 -7.03 -13.01
C TYR A 166 -11.09 -7.59 -14.42
N ILE A 167 -12.34 -7.81 -14.85
CA ILE A 167 -12.64 -8.45 -16.14
C ILE A 167 -13.07 -7.41 -17.18
N ASP A 168 -13.83 -6.39 -16.78
CA ASP A 168 -14.27 -5.34 -17.70
C ASP A 168 -13.08 -4.62 -18.36
N ARG A 169 -13.05 -4.66 -19.70
CA ARG A 169 -12.03 -4.05 -20.55
C ARG A 169 -12.50 -2.76 -21.22
N THR A 170 -13.71 -2.30 -20.92
CA THR A 170 -14.28 -1.07 -21.49
C THR A 170 -13.71 0.20 -20.86
N GLU A 171 -12.98 0.10 -19.75
CA GLU A 171 -12.22 1.20 -19.16
C GLU A 171 -10.71 0.98 -19.28
N LYS A 172 -9.97 2.07 -19.51
CA LYS A 172 -8.51 2.06 -19.58
C LYS A 172 -7.87 1.74 -18.22
N GLY A 173 -6.72 1.09 -18.26
CA GLY A 173 -5.94 0.70 -17.08
C GLY A 173 -6.24 -0.73 -16.65
N GLU A 174 -5.50 -1.27 -15.69
CA GLU A 174 -5.72 -2.60 -15.12
C GLU A 174 -5.37 -2.57 -13.63
N LEU A 175 -6.04 -3.37 -12.79
CA LEU A 175 -5.81 -3.43 -11.35
C LEU A 175 -4.86 -4.58 -10.96
N TRP A 176 -3.68 -4.63 -11.58
CA TRP A 176 -2.72 -5.73 -11.43
C TRP A 176 -2.29 -5.99 -9.99
N THR A 177 -1.92 -4.95 -9.24
CA THR A 177 -1.41 -5.12 -7.87
C THR A 177 -2.48 -5.75 -6.97
N MET A 178 -3.75 -5.43 -7.21
CA MET A 178 -4.89 -6.00 -6.50
C MET A 178 -5.29 -7.37 -7.04
N LEU A 179 -5.25 -7.59 -8.35
CA LEU A 179 -5.58 -8.87 -8.97
C LEU A 179 -4.63 -9.97 -8.52
N PHE A 180 -3.32 -9.70 -8.55
CA PHE A 180 -2.31 -10.65 -8.06
C PHE A 180 -2.58 -11.01 -6.61
N ARG A 181 -2.92 -10.04 -5.75
CA ARG A 181 -3.26 -10.34 -4.35
C ARG A 181 -4.51 -11.18 -4.20
N LYS A 182 -5.52 -10.97 -5.05
CA LYS A 182 -6.79 -11.69 -4.98
C LYS A 182 -6.68 -13.17 -5.33
N ILE A 183 -5.85 -13.50 -6.32
CA ILE A 183 -5.67 -14.88 -6.78
C ILE A 183 -4.86 -15.71 -5.76
N PHE A 184 -4.16 -15.05 -4.83
CA PHE A 184 -3.34 -15.74 -3.83
C PHE A 184 -4.08 -16.16 -2.56
N GLY A 185 -3.76 -17.37 -2.10
CA GLY A 185 -4.36 -18.05 -0.97
C GLY A 185 -3.95 -17.56 0.44
N PRO A 186 -4.29 -18.33 1.49
CA PRO A 186 -4.07 -17.99 2.89
C PRO A 186 -2.62 -17.56 3.21
N GLY A 187 -2.47 -16.58 4.11
CA GLY A 187 -1.16 -16.08 4.56
C GLY A 187 -0.62 -14.87 3.80
N ARG A 188 -1.25 -14.47 2.69
CA ARG A 188 -0.93 -13.24 1.91
C ARG A 188 -2.07 -12.21 1.89
N GLN A 189 -3.00 -12.33 2.82
CA GLN A 189 -4.10 -11.39 3.01
C GLN A 189 -3.58 -10.13 3.72
N ARG A 190 -4.00 -8.95 3.26
CA ARG A 190 -3.70 -7.66 3.90
C ARG A 190 -4.95 -6.85 4.12
N SER A 191 -4.96 -6.10 5.22
CA SER A 191 -5.99 -5.12 5.51
C SER A 191 -5.82 -3.82 4.72
N VAL A 192 -4.59 -3.50 4.29
CA VAL A 192 -4.23 -2.26 3.59
C VAL A 192 -3.34 -2.59 2.42
N ASN A 193 -3.60 -2.00 1.25
CA ASN A 193 -2.77 -2.19 0.06
C ASN A 193 -2.56 -0.87 -0.65
N PRO A 194 -1.31 -0.42 -0.87
CA PRO A 194 -1.06 0.66 -1.80
C PRO A 194 -1.37 0.17 -3.22
N ILE A 195 -1.96 1.06 -4.03
CA ILE A 195 -2.23 0.81 -5.46
C ILE A 195 -1.52 1.89 -6.29
N LEU A 196 -1.18 1.55 -7.53
CA LEU A 196 -0.51 2.46 -8.46
C LEU A 196 -1.43 3.65 -8.81
N PRO A 197 -0.86 4.79 -9.23
CA PRO A 197 -1.66 5.94 -9.68
C PRO A 197 -2.70 5.58 -10.74
N GLU A 198 -2.32 4.75 -11.71
CA GLU A 198 -3.17 4.31 -12.81
C GLU A 198 -4.34 3.43 -12.33
N GLU A 199 -4.11 2.63 -11.30
CA GLU A 199 -5.12 1.77 -10.68
C GLU A 199 -6.15 2.60 -9.93
N ALA A 200 -5.69 3.62 -9.20
CA ALA A 200 -6.56 4.58 -8.53
C ALA A 200 -7.44 5.33 -9.53
N ALA A 201 -6.85 5.83 -10.63
CA ALA A 201 -7.59 6.51 -11.69
C ALA A 201 -8.65 5.59 -12.33
N ARG A 202 -8.32 4.31 -12.59
CA ARG A 202 -9.29 3.32 -13.08
C ARG A 202 -10.44 3.10 -12.11
N LEU A 203 -10.18 2.96 -10.80
CA LEU A 203 -11.24 2.79 -9.81
C LEU A 203 -12.19 3.99 -9.76
N ILE A 204 -11.66 5.22 -9.88
CA ILE A 204 -12.48 6.43 -9.96
C ILE A 204 -13.42 6.38 -11.16
N ARG A 205 -12.90 6.07 -12.35
CA ARG A 205 -13.70 5.92 -13.58
C ARG A 205 -14.81 4.87 -13.42
N LEU A 206 -14.45 3.69 -12.91
CA LEU A 206 -15.39 2.60 -12.73
C LEU A 206 -16.49 2.98 -11.72
N LEU A 207 -16.14 3.63 -10.61
CA LEU A 207 -17.12 4.10 -9.62
C LEU A 207 -18.10 5.10 -10.23
N LEU A 208 -17.61 6.07 -11.00
CA LEU A 208 -18.44 7.04 -11.71
C LEU A 208 -19.37 6.35 -12.72
N LYS A 209 -18.82 5.45 -13.55
CA LYS A 209 -19.55 4.71 -14.56
C LYS A 209 -20.66 3.86 -13.96
N VAL A 210 -20.31 3.01 -12.98
CA VAL A 210 -21.27 2.14 -12.30
C VAL A 210 -22.36 2.96 -11.63
N ASN A 211 -22.05 4.16 -11.10
CA ASN A 211 -23.05 5.01 -10.47
C ASN A 211 -23.72 6.00 -11.43
N LYS A 212 -23.45 5.92 -12.75
CA LYS A 212 -23.99 6.86 -13.75
C LYS A 212 -23.75 8.33 -13.36
N ASN A 213 -22.58 8.62 -12.79
CA ASN A 213 -22.17 9.90 -12.21
C ASN A 213 -23.03 10.41 -11.03
N LYS A 214 -23.95 9.59 -10.50
CA LYS A 214 -24.73 9.95 -9.32
C LYS A 214 -23.89 9.75 -8.07
N ARG A 215 -23.95 10.72 -7.16
CA ARG A 215 -23.33 10.66 -5.84
C ARG A 215 -24.41 10.30 -4.83
N GLY A 216 -24.05 9.47 -3.86
CA GLY A 216 -24.93 9.19 -2.72
C GLY A 216 -24.81 10.30 -1.68
N GLU A 217 -25.81 10.37 -0.80
CA GLU A 217 -25.74 11.18 0.41
C GLU A 217 -25.38 10.30 1.60
N LEU A 218 -24.66 10.87 2.56
CA LEU A 218 -24.19 10.14 3.71
C LEU A 218 -24.35 10.99 4.96
N GLN A 219 -25.10 10.49 5.93
CA GLN A 219 -25.10 11.06 7.27
C GLN A 219 -23.78 10.72 7.96
N LEU A 220 -23.02 11.77 8.27
CA LEU A 220 -21.72 11.67 8.91
C LEU A 220 -21.86 11.87 10.42
N GLN A 221 -21.18 11.02 11.17
CA GLN A 221 -20.99 11.17 12.61
C GLN A 221 -19.50 10.95 12.91
N PRO A 222 -18.61 11.89 12.50
CA PRO A 222 -17.17 11.69 12.57
C PRO A 222 -16.71 11.21 13.95
N TYR A 223 -15.88 10.19 13.95
CA TYR A 223 -15.27 9.64 15.14
C TYR A 223 -14.24 10.64 15.70
N ASN A 224 -14.34 10.95 16.99
CA ASN A 224 -13.35 11.74 17.70
C ASN A 224 -12.54 10.84 18.65
N PRO A 225 -11.25 10.58 18.37
CA PRO A 225 -10.42 9.75 19.24
C PRO A 225 -10.19 10.43 20.59
N LYS A 226 -10.42 9.70 21.69
CA LYS A 226 -10.26 10.25 23.06
C LYS A 226 -8.84 10.18 23.57
N SER A 227 -8.11 9.12 23.22
CA SER A 227 -6.74 8.88 23.71
C SER A 227 -5.87 8.27 22.61
N PRO A 228 -5.68 8.98 21.47
CA PRO A 228 -4.86 8.49 20.37
C PRO A 228 -3.41 8.38 20.82
N ARG A 229 -2.78 7.24 20.53
CA ARG A 229 -1.34 7.02 20.75
C ARG A 229 -0.65 6.82 19.42
N GLN A 230 0.54 7.40 19.25
CA GLN A 230 1.34 7.16 18.05
C GLN A 230 1.76 5.69 17.95
N ILE A 231 1.87 5.19 16.72
CA ILE A 231 2.43 3.86 16.47
C ILE A 231 3.94 3.95 16.59
N ASP A 232 4.49 3.30 17.62
CA ASP A 232 5.94 3.22 17.78
C ASP A 232 6.54 2.08 16.93
N LEU A 233 7.64 2.38 16.24
CA LEU A 233 8.43 1.37 15.53
C LEU A 233 9.55 0.93 16.46
N GLU A 234 9.31 -0.14 17.20
CA GLU A 234 10.32 -0.76 18.06
C GLU A 234 11.44 -1.35 17.18
N LEU A 235 12.53 -0.61 16.94
CA LEU A 235 13.66 -1.06 16.10
C LEU A 235 14.65 -2.00 16.82
N GLY A 236 14.43 -2.23 18.12
CA GLY A 236 15.32 -3.02 18.97
C GLY A 236 16.57 -2.25 19.43
N LYS A 237 17.46 -2.95 20.14
CA LYS A 237 18.69 -2.38 20.72
C LYS A 237 19.84 -2.24 19.71
N GLY A 238 19.68 -2.79 18.50
CA GLY A 238 20.71 -2.85 17.48
C GLY A 238 21.72 -4.00 17.66
N PRO A 239 22.74 -4.11 16.79
CA PRO A 239 23.11 -3.17 15.71
C PRO A 239 22.28 -3.32 14.42
N ARG A 240 21.34 -4.27 14.38
CA ARG A 240 20.43 -4.51 13.25
C ARG A 240 19.00 -4.66 13.75
N VAL A 241 18.03 -4.61 12.85
CA VAL A 241 16.63 -4.95 13.20
C VAL A 241 16.45 -6.46 13.36
N ASP A 242 15.43 -6.86 14.11
CA ASP A 242 15.08 -8.27 14.33
C ASP A 242 14.34 -8.88 13.14
N TYR A 243 13.50 -8.05 12.50
CA TYR A 243 12.65 -8.37 11.37
C TYR A 243 12.87 -7.38 10.23
N GLU A 244 12.96 -7.91 9.01
CA GLU A 244 13.12 -7.11 7.78
C GLU A 244 12.02 -6.06 7.61
N HIS A 245 10.78 -6.40 8.01
CA HIS A 245 9.65 -5.50 7.93
C HIS A 245 9.76 -4.29 8.88
N GLN A 246 10.58 -4.33 9.94
CA GLN A 246 10.87 -3.13 10.74
C GLN A 246 11.66 -2.11 9.92
N LEU A 247 12.63 -2.58 9.12
CA LEU A 247 13.41 -1.74 8.23
C LEU A 247 12.54 -1.19 7.09
N ILE A 248 11.67 -2.01 6.50
CA ILE A 248 10.70 -1.55 5.49
C ILE A 248 9.75 -0.51 6.09
N ALA A 249 9.19 -0.74 7.29
CA ALA A 249 8.31 0.23 7.93
C ALA A 249 9.02 1.55 8.26
N TRP A 250 10.29 1.48 8.65
CA TRP A 250 11.10 2.68 8.83
C TRP A 250 11.36 3.40 7.51
N LEU A 251 11.67 2.69 6.41
CA LEU A 251 11.81 3.30 5.08
C LEU A 251 10.50 3.99 4.67
N MET A 252 9.37 3.29 4.76
CA MET A 252 8.05 3.84 4.43
C MET A 252 7.71 5.10 5.22
N ARG A 253 8.13 5.17 6.50
CA ARG A 253 7.96 6.36 7.35
C ARG A 253 8.82 7.56 6.92
N ASN A 254 9.96 7.34 6.26
CA ASN A 254 11.01 8.35 6.07
C ASN A 254 11.37 8.67 4.61
N ILE A 255 10.95 7.85 3.64
CA ILE A 255 11.39 7.93 2.24
C ILE A 255 11.13 9.30 1.59
N ASP A 256 10.07 9.99 2.01
CA ASP A 256 9.61 11.28 1.49
C ASP A 256 9.81 12.45 2.47
N LYS A 257 10.50 12.21 3.60
CA LYS A 257 10.68 13.22 4.67
C LYS A 257 12.03 13.90 4.65
N SER A 258 13.05 13.27 4.09
CA SER A 258 14.41 13.81 4.16
C SER A 258 14.72 14.66 2.93
N ASN A 259 14.99 15.95 3.14
CA ASN A 259 15.53 16.82 2.10
C ASN A 259 17.07 16.76 2.04
N LYS A 260 17.71 15.91 2.86
CA LYS A 260 19.18 15.76 2.95
C LYS A 260 19.59 14.32 3.27
N GLY A 261 20.63 13.79 2.64
CA GLY A 261 21.21 12.47 2.92
C GLY A 261 20.81 11.38 1.94
N ILE A 262 21.40 10.19 2.11
CA ILE A 262 21.47 9.15 1.07
C ILE A 262 20.13 8.71 0.47
N LEU A 263 19.04 8.75 1.24
CA LEU A 263 17.72 8.42 0.70
C LEU A 263 17.24 9.47 -0.30
N ASN A 264 17.51 10.76 -0.08
CA ASN A 264 17.16 11.82 -1.02
C ASN A 264 18.02 11.76 -2.29
N ASP A 265 19.29 11.36 -2.17
CA ASP A 265 20.19 11.20 -3.33
C ASP A 265 19.72 10.10 -4.28
N ILE A 266 19.00 9.10 -3.75
CA ILE A 266 18.50 7.94 -4.50
C ILE A 266 17.03 8.13 -4.89
N VAL A 267 16.25 8.73 -3.99
CA VAL A 267 14.83 8.99 -4.14
C VAL A 267 14.57 10.48 -3.90
N PRO A 268 14.86 11.35 -4.89
CA PRO A 268 14.68 12.78 -4.71
C PRO A 268 13.20 13.11 -4.52
N ARG A 269 12.89 13.86 -3.48
CA ARG A 269 11.50 14.10 -3.04
C ARG A 269 10.69 14.86 -4.09
N GLU A 270 11.30 15.82 -4.76
CA GLU A 270 10.69 16.65 -5.80
C GLU A 270 10.29 15.84 -7.05
N GLU A 271 10.96 14.72 -7.28
CA GLU A 271 10.63 13.79 -8.38
C GLU A 271 9.69 12.67 -7.92
N LEU A 272 9.50 12.48 -6.62
CA LEU A 272 8.80 11.32 -6.07
C LEU A 272 7.31 11.39 -6.37
N GLU A 273 6.87 10.57 -7.33
CA GLU A 273 5.48 10.47 -7.75
C GLU A 273 4.67 9.57 -6.81
N TRP A 274 5.25 8.43 -6.45
CA TRP A 274 4.58 7.38 -5.72
C TRP A 274 5.59 6.47 -5.03
N PHE A 275 5.23 5.91 -3.89
CA PHE A 275 5.98 4.83 -3.27
C PHE A 275 5.06 3.86 -2.54
N GLY A 276 5.47 2.60 -2.48
CA GLY A 276 4.73 1.55 -1.79
C GLY A 276 5.65 0.38 -1.44
N ASN A 277 5.30 -0.33 -0.37
CA ASN A 277 5.98 -1.56 0.00
C ASN A 277 5.28 -2.77 -0.60
N GLU A 278 6.03 -3.87 -0.70
CA GLU A 278 5.46 -5.20 -0.90
C GLU A 278 4.60 -5.31 -2.16
N VAL A 279 5.06 -4.64 -3.22
CA VAL A 279 4.33 -4.45 -4.48
C VAL A 279 4.43 -5.71 -5.32
N MET A 280 3.28 -6.32 -5.58
CA MET A 280 3.17 -7.56 -6.34
C MET A 280 3.33 -7.25 -7.83
N TYR A 281 4.17 -8.02 -8.52
CA TYR A 281 4.39 -7.89 -9.96
C TYR A 281 4.14 -9.18 -10.74
N GLY A 282 3.89 -10.30 -10.06
CA GLY A 282 3.72 -11.60 -10.69
C GLY A 282 2.57 -12.42 -10.10
N ILE A 283 1.93 -13.21 -10.96
CA ILE A 283 0.86 -14.14 -10.60
C ILE A 283 1.37 -15.36 -9.81
N GLY A 284 2.69 -15.57 -9.68
CA GLY A 284 3.34 -16.55 -8.80
C GLY A 284 3.51 -16.02 -7.36
N GLY A 285 3.15 -14.76 -7.14
CA GLY A 285 3.20 -14.08 -5.87
C GLY A 285 4.51 -13.37 -5.61
N GLU A 286 5.23 -13.13 -6.71
CA GLU A 286 6.44 -12.33 -6.72
C GLU A 286 6.11 -10.86 -6.44
N LYS A 287 7.00 -10.25 -5.67
CA LYS A 287 6.86 -8.92 -5.14
C LYS A 287 8.22 -8.27 -4.98
N VAL A 288 8.23 -6.96 -4.92
CA VAL A 288 9.39 -6.17 -4.51
C VAL A 288 9.14 -5.57 -3.13
N ASP A 289 10.18 -5.40 -2.32
CA ASP A 289 10.02 -4.94 -0.93
C ASP A 289 9.59 -3.48 -0.87
N LEU A 290 10.16 -2.63 -1.73
CA LEU A 290 9.77 -1.23 -1.90
C LEU A 290 9.92 -0.82 -3.37
N LEU A 291 8.94 -0.08 -3.87
CA LEU A 291 8.96 0.54 -5.19
C LEU A 291 8.71 2.04 -5.04
N CYS A 292 9.57 2.85 -5.64
CA CYS A 292 9.38 4.29 -5.81
C CYS A 292 9.30 4.61 -7.30
N LEU A 293 8.35 5.47 -7.68
CA LEU A 293 8.17 5.97 -9.03
C LEU A 293 8.55 7.45 -9.06
N HIS A 294 9.20 7.85 -10.14
CA HIS A 294 9.75 9.18 -10.29
C HIS A 294 9.22 9.84 -11.56
N ARG A 295 8.71 11.05 -11.39
CA ARG A 295 8.17 11.90 -12.45
C ARG A 295 9.09 13.08 -12.68
N GLY A 296 9.44 13.32 -13.94
CA GLY A 296 10.28 14.45 -14.32
C GLY A 296 9.47 15.74 -14.39
N GLU A 297 10.15 16.87 -14.59
CA GLU A 297 9.53 18.19 -14.71
C GLU A 297 8.51 18.28 -15.85
N ASN A 298 8.67 17.48 -16.90
CA ASN A 298 7.72 17.37 -18.01
C ASN A 298 6.43 16.60 -17.65
N GLY A 299 6.28 16.17 -16.40
CA GLY A 299 5.12 15.42 -15.92
C GLY A 299 5.11 13.95 -16.33
N VAL A 300 6.16 13.44 -16.99
CA VAL A 300 6.25 12.04 -17.44
C VAL A 300 7.09 11.23 -16.45
N ARG A 301 6.61 10.04 -16.08
CA ARG A 301 7.39 9.09 -15.28
C ARG A 301 8.60 8.62 -16.09
N TYR A 302 9.79 8.77 -15.50
CA TYR A 302 11.05 8.49 -16.19
C TYR A 302 11.93 7.47 -15.44
N LYS A 303 11.72 7.26 -14.13
CA LYS A 303 12.52 6.36 -13.32
C LYS A 303 11.66 5.55 -12.35
N ALA A 304 12.05 4.31 -12.10
CA ALA A 304 11.54 3.46 -11.04
C ALA A 304 12.71 2.95 -10.18
N THR A 305 12.65 3.20 -8.89
CA THR A 305 13.65 2.75 -7.92
C THR A 305 13.07 1.58 -7.13
N VAL A 306 13.77 0.44 -7.14
CA VAL A 306 13.30 -0.80 -6.51
C VAL A 306 14.27 -1.19 -5.41
N PHE A 307 13.81 -1.25 -4.17
CA PHE A 307 14.62 -1.75 -3.06
C PHE A 307 14.34 -3.22 -2.81
N GLU A 308 15.41 -3.98 -2.65
CA GLU A 308 15.41 -5.29 -2.02
C GLU A 308 16.13 -5.14 -0.67
N VAL A 309 15.40 -5.43 0.40
CA VAL A 309 15.81 -5.15 1.78
C VAL A 309 16.16 -6.48 2.44
N LYS A 310 17.34 -6.55 3.05
CA LYS A 310 17.76 -7.71 3.86
C LYS A 310 18.02 -7.27 5.29
N LYS A 311 17.40 -7.94 6.26
CA LYS A 311 17.65 -7.63 7.68
C LYS A 311 19.11 -7.87 8.10
N ASP A 312 19.85 -8.73 7.42
CA ASP A 312 21.25 -9.04 7.75
C ASP A 312 22.17 -8.87 6.54
N THR A 313 22.47 -9.96 5.83
CA THR A 313 23.51 -9.94 4.79
C THR A 313 22.90 -9.94 3.39
N ILE A 314 23.31 -8.99 2.56
CA ILE A 314 23.07 -9.00 1.11
C ILE A 314 23.91 -10.13 0.49
N ARG A 315 23.24 -11.04 -0.20
CA ARG A 315 23.84 -12.24 -0.81
C ARG A 315 23.53 -12.28 -2.30
N GLU A 316 24.09 -13.26 -3.02
CA GLU A 316 23.96 -13.32 -4.49
C GLU A 316 22.53 -13.59 -4.98
N ASP A 317 21.70 -14.22 -4.16
CA ASP A 317 20.27 -14.35 -4.41
C ASP A 317 19.59 -12.99 -4.56
N SER A 318 20.06 -11.96 -3.84
CA SER A 318 19.56 -10.60 -3.95
C SER A 318 19.84 -10.01 -5.35
N LEU A 319 20.98 -10.36 -5.96
CA LEU A 319 21.27 -9.98 -7.36
C LEU A 319 20.38 -10.74 -8.35
N ARG A 320 20.11 -12.02 -8.11
CA ARG A 320 19.18 -12.80 -8.95
C ARG A 320 17.75 -12.26 -8.87
N GLN A 321 17.31 -11.76 -7.71
CA GLN A 321 16.01 -11.11 -7.58
C GLN A 321 15.90 -9.89 -8.52
N ILE A 322 16.95 -9.07 -8.61
CA ILE A 322 17.01 -7.94 -9.53
C ILE A 322 16.78 -8.38 -10.98
N GLU A 323 17.46 -9.42 -11.43
CA GLU A 323 17.28 -9.93 -12.78
C GLU A 323 15.86 -10.43 -13.02
N ARG A 324 15.28 -11.13 -12.04
CA ARG A 324 13.92 -11.69 -12.13
C ARG A 324 12.85 -10.61 -12.22
N TYR A 325 12.91 -9.57 -11.37
CA TYR A 325 11.86 -8.57 -11.34
C TYR A 325 11.97 -7.56 -12.47
N SER A 326 13.17 -7.33 -13.02
CA SER A 326 13.45 -6.18 -13.90
C SER A 326 12.46 -6.05 -15.06
N TYR A 327 12.20 -7.14 -15.78
CA TYR A 327 11.28 -7.12 -16.93
C TYR A 327 9.82 -6.88 -16.50
N TRP A 328 9.38 -7.57 -15.44
CA TRP A 328 7.98 -7.55 -14.99
C TRP A 328 7.59 -6.28 -14.25
N VAL A 329 8.46 -5.78 -13.36
CA VAL A 329 8.25 -4.50 -12.67
C VAL A 329 8.24 -3.37 -13.68
N SER A 330 9.12 -3.40 -14.68
CA SER A 330 9.10 -2.39 -15.73
C SER A 330 7.76 -2.39 -16.46
N GLN A 331 7.23 -3.57 -16.82
CA GLN A 331 5.88 -3.65 -17.40
C GLN A 331 4.79 -3.13 -16.48
N LEU A 332 4.83 -3.50 -15.20
CA LEU A 332 3.87 -3.07 -14.19
C LEU A 332 3.78 -1.54 -14.11
N VAL A 333 4.93 -0.85 -14.17
CA VAL A 333 5.01 0.61 -13.98
C VAL A 333 4.90 1.40 -15.28
N THR A 334 4.93 0.76 -16.45
CA THR A 334 4.85 1.46 -17.75
C THR A 334 3.63 1.09 -18.60
N ALA A 335 3.05 -0.10 -18.45
CA ALA A 335 2.01 -0.59 -19.38
C ALA A 335 0.74 0.27 -19.39
N ASN A 336 0.32 0.74 -18.22
CA ASN A 336 -0.91 1.50 -18.03
C ASN A 336 -0.67 2.99 -17.74
N ALA A 337 0.60 3.42 -17.73
CA ALA A 337 1.01 4.76 -17.33
C ALA A 337 0.45 5.84 -18.26
N GLU A 338 0.05 6.97 -17.66
CA GLU A 338 -0.37 8.17 -18.37
C GLU A 338 0.34 9.41 -17.78
N PRO A 339 1.08 10.19 -18.58
CA PRO A 339 1.36 9.99 -20.01
C PRO A 339 2.11 8.70 -20.33
N LYS A 340 2.01 8.26 -21.59
CA LYS A 340 2.70 7.06 -22.08
C LYS A 340 4.21 7.19 -21.93
N ILE A 341 4.84 6.11 -21.46
CA ILE A 341 6.28 6.05 -21.20
C ILE A 341 6.98 5.34 -22.36
N TYR A 342 7.95 6.02 -22.98
CA TYR A 342 8.78 5.48 -24.07
C TYR A 342 10.17 5.06 -23.60
N SER A 343 10.64 5.65 -22.50
CA SER A 343 11.90 5.30 -21.86
C SER A 343 11.76 5.33 -20.35
N LEU A 344 12.33 4.33 -19.68
CA LEU A 344 12.35 4.21 -18.22
C LEU A 344 13.77 3.86 -17.76
N GLU A 345 14.22 4.53 -16.71
CA GLU A 345 15.35 4.07 -15.91
C GLU A 345 14.86 3.17 -14.76
N LEU A 346 15.39 1.95 -14.68
CA LEU A 346 15.18 1.08 -13.53
C LEU A 346 16.45 1.09 -12.67
N GLN A 347 16.34 1.59 -11.44
CA GLN A 347 17.42 1.66 -10.46
C GLN A 347 17.21 0.64 -9.33
N PRO A 348 17.92 -0.50 -9.33
CA PRO A 348 17.95 -1.42 -8.21
C PRO A 348 18.69 -0.82 -7.00
N VAL A 349 18.20 -1.07 -5.79
CA VAL A 349 18.87 -0.74 -4.53
C VAL A 349 18.86 -1.98 -3.65
N LEU A 350 20.03 -2.41 -3.19
CA LEU A 350 20.14 -3.47 -2.19
C LEU A 350 20.50 -2.84 -0.85
N LEU A 351 19.66 -3.04 0.16
CA LEU A 351 19.86 -2.51 1.50
C LEU A 351 20.04 -3.66 2.50
N GLY A 352 21.13 -3.66 3.26
CA GLY A 352 21.35 -4.66 4.30
C GLY A 352 22.40 -4.26 5.32
N HIS A 353 22.55 -5.03 6.40
CA HIS A 353 23.54 -4.72 7.45
C HIS A 353 24.97 -5.07 6.99
N ARG A 354 25.11 -6.16 6.22
CA ARG A 354 26.38 -6.66 5.66
C ARG A 354 26.24 -6.97 4.18
N VAL A 355 27.37 -7.05 3.48
CA VAL A 355 27.43 -7.37 2.05
C VAL A 355 28.43 -8.51 1.87
N SER A 356 28.06 -9.58 1.15
CA SER A 356 29.03 -10.64 0.85
C SER A 356 30.08 -10.18 -0.16
N GLY A 357 31.32 -10.66 -0.03
CA GLY A 357 32.40 -10.34 -0.97
C GLY A 357 32.07 -10.73 -2.42
N SER A 358 31.29 -11.79 -2.61
CA SER A 358 30.86 -12.22 -3.94
C SER A 358 29.86 -11.26 -4.60
N VAL A 359 28.97 -10.64 -3.82
CA VAL A 359 28.09 -9.56 -4.30
C VAL A 359 28.92 -8.37 -4.74
N ILE A 360 29.91 -7.95 -3.93
CA ILE A 360 30.82 -6.85 -4.25
C ILE A 360 31.50 -7.08 -5.61
N SER A 361 32.09 -8.25 -5.79
CA SER A 361 32.79 -8.62 -7.03
C SER A 361 31.88 -8.69 -8.25
N LYS A 362 30.60 -9.03 -8.08
CA LYS A 362 29.62 -9.06 -9.17
C LYS A 362 29.10 -7.66 -9.51
N VAL A 363 28.78 -6.85 -8.51
CA VAL A 363 28.30 -5.46 -8.71
C VAL A 363 29.36 -4.59 -9.36
N LYS A 364 30.64 -4.72 -8.98
CA LYS A 364 31.75 -4.00 -9.64
C LYS A 364 31.89 -4.31 -11.14
N ARG A 365 31.46 -5.49 -11.57
CA ARG A 365 31.47 -5.93 -12.97
C ARG A 365 30.11 -5.75 -13.65
N TRP A 366 29.12 -5.21 -12.93
CA TRP A 366 27.78 -5.05 -13.44
C TRP A 366 27.78 -3.97 -14.51
N ARG A 367 27.26 -4.32 -15.69
CA ARG A 367 27.08 -3.37 -16.78
C ARG A 367 25.63 -2.93 -16.81
N THR A 368 25.41 -1.63 -16.94
CA THR A 368 24.11 -1.09 -17.33
C THR A 368 23.68 -1.79 -18.61
N ARG A 369 22.43 -2.26 -18.64
CA ARG A 369 21.87 -2.96 -19.80
C ARG A 369 20.52 -2.37 -20.15
N THR A 370 20.17 -2.42 -21.42
CA THR A 370 18.87 -1.97 -21.91
C THR A 370 18.06 -3.16 -22.38
N ILE A 371 16.80 -3.22 -21.94
CA ILE A 371 15.79 -4.14 -22.48
C ILE A 371 14.74 -3.31 -23.21
N VAL A 372 14.04 -3.94 -24.16
CA VAL A 372 12.91 -3.31 -24.85
C VAL A 372 11.65 -4.09 -24.52
N ILE A 373 10.63 -3.39 -24.04
CA ILE A 373 9.30 -3.95 -23.81
C ILE A 373 8.46 -3.69 -25.05
N PRO A 374 8.04 -4.74 -25.79
CA PRO A 374 7.21 -4.59 -26.97
C PRO A 374 5.73 -4.54 -26.56
N TYR A 375 5.18 -3.35 -26.43
CA TYR A 375 3.73 -3.19 -26.30
C TYR A 375 3.05 -3.23 -27.68
N PRO A 376 1.78 -3.66 -27.77
CA PRO A 376 1.03 -3.61 -29.03
C PRO A 376 1.01 -2.22 -29.68
N GLY A 377 0.95 -1.16 -28.87
CA GLY A 377 0.89 0.23 -29.34
C GLY A 377 2.25 0.95 -29.40
N GLY A 378 3.39 0.27 -29.23
CA GLY A 378 4.71 0.91 -29.27
C GLY A 378 5.74 0.22 -28.38
N ARG A 379 6.95 0.76 -28.29
CA ARG A 379 8.04 0.16 -27.52
C ARG A 379 8.41 1.07 -26.35
N CYS A 380 8.74 0.47 -25.21
CA CYS A 380 9.37 1.16 -24.09
C CYS A 380 10.80 0.62 -23.91
N SER A 381 11.80 1.51 -24.01
CA SER A 381 13.19 1.19 -23.73
C SER A 381 13.48 1.33 -22.24
N VAL A 382 13.94 0.27 -21.59
CA VAL A 382 14.22 0.29 -20.16
C VAL A 382 15.71 0.11 -19.92
N THR A 383 16.35 1.11 -19.34
CA THR A 383 17.75 1.07 -18.92
C THR A 383 17.83 0.59 -17.47
N ILE A 384 18.36 -0.61 -17.27
CA ILE A 384 18.59 -1.21 -15.95
C ILE A 384 19.98 -0.82 -15.49
N ARG A 385 20.04 0.02 -14.46
CA ARG A 385 21.29 0.52 -13.86
C ARG A 385 21.98 -0.55 -13.02
N ALA A 386 23.25 -0.31 -12.71
CA ALA A 386 23.95 -1.08 -11.70
C ALA A 386 23.27 -0.90 -10.33
N PRO A 387 23.16 -1.97 -9.52
CA PRO A 387 22.54 -1.85 -8.20
C PRO A 387 23.34 -0.94 -7.28
N ILE A 388 22.66 -0.01 -6.61
CA ILE A 388 23.24 0.76 -5.50
C ILE A 388 23.23 -0.12 -4.26
N ILE A 389 24.36 -0.23 -3.57
CA ILE A 389 24.47 -1.02 -2.34
C ILE A 389 24.51 -0.08 -1.15
N LEU A 390 23.54 -0.24 -0.27
CA LEU A 390 23.42 0.51 0.97
C LEU A 390 23.65 -0.39 2.17
N ARG A 391 24.33 0.17 3.17
CA ARG A 391 24.46 -0.48 4.48
C ARG A 391 23.65 0.26 5.52
N TYR A 392 23.08 -0.48 6.47
CA TYR A 392 22.38 0.10 7.60
C TYR A 392 22.85 -0.43 8.94
N TRP A 393 22.65 0.37 9.98
CA TRP A 393 22.76 -0.06 11.37
C TRP A 393 21.77 0.69 12.26
N VAL A 394 21.37 0.02 13.34
CA VAL A 394 20.52 0.59 14.38
C VAL A 394 21.40 1.10 15.51
N ARG A 395 21.24 2.38 15.86
CA ARG A 395 21.90 3.01 17.00
C ARG A 395 20.90 3.90 17.72
N ARG A 396 20.74 3.69 19.04
CA ARG A 396 19.84 4.48 19.91
C ARG A 396 18.41 4.59 19.34
N GLY A 397 17.84 3.47 18.90
CA GLY A 397 16.47 3.44 18.37
C GLY A 397 16.28 4.14 17.02
N SER A 398 17.36 4.40 16.28
CA SER A 398 17.32 5.00 14.93
C SER A 398 18.11 4.17 13.93
N ILE A 399 17.62 4.09 12.70
CA ILE A 399 18.35 3.50 11.56
C ILE A 399 19.21 4.58 10.92
N ASN A 400 20.48 4.24 10.70
CA ASN A 400 21.42 5.01 9.90
C ASN A 400 21.69 4.23 8.63
N ILE A 401 21.84 4.93 7.50
CA ILE A 401 22.10 4.33 6.20
C ILE A 401 23.29 5.06 5.57
N GLU A 402 24.19 4.30 4.96
CA GLU A 402 25.29 4.83 4.18
C GLU A 402 25.38 4.14 2.82
N ARG A 403 25.95 4.84 1.84
CA ARG A 403 26.31 4.24 0.56
C ARG A 403 27.57 3.40 0.71
N PHE A 404 27.50 2.17 0.25
CA PHE A 404 28.63 1.25 0.25
C PHE A 404 29.25 1.09 -1.14
N LEU A 405 28.41 0.92 -2.19
CA LEU A 405 28.81 0.90 -3.61
C LEU A 405 27.77 1.66 -4.44
#